data_AF-A0A967ETH1-F1
#
_entry.id   AF-A0A967ETH1-F1
#
_cell.length_a   1.000
_cell.length_b   1.000
_cell.length_c   1.000
_cell.angle_alpha   90.00
_cell.angle_beta   90.00
_cell.angle_gamma   90.00
#
_symmetry.space_group_name_H-M   'P 1'
#
loop_
_entity.id
_entity.type
_entity.pdbx_description
1 polymer ?
#
loop_
_entity_poly.entity_id
_entity_poly.type
_entity_poly.pdbx_seq_one_letter_code
_entity_poly.pdbx_strand_id
1 'polypeptide(L)'
;ENYAIKTGIHPKKTTEKNIKNYLKQMKMLGLSYDYDHIVKTSDPSYYKWTQWLFGKFFENGLVERKTDKINWCPSCQTGIANEQVVDGRCERCKTKIQQKEVKGWFFKITKFADDLIKDLDKVDWPEATKKNQRNWIGKSVGSKIKFKIQNSKLEVEVFTTRPDTLFGATYLVLAPEHEILKQVRTDNLLGIRNIDEVKAYLEQTKNKTEMERLESKEKTGVKLEGLVAINPANGEEIPIFVADYVLGDYGTGAIMAVPAHDERDYEFATQMNAEQTQKNADTATRSQRDVENKLIEIRQVIAPNIDDYNITKKVLDILEKIKKEANKENIKFWVLGGLACAFYAKTIYRAHDDLDLIVKNKKQYRKFIALLERIGFEKIKEKKVSDKSINTIYRNKNNIEIDIGLYLKEFGMIDEDFEEDEKELNRVKSLVVSKKFVKNFKKYQLENRGKNKDRIDWDYLNGKVFTGNGILINSGQFNGMNSEEAKKAITEFVGGEMTTNYRLRDWSISRQRYWGCPCLFARR
;
A
#
# COMPACT_ATOMS: atom_id res chain seq x y z
N GLU A 1 36.10 13.09 22.07
CA GLU A 1 36.13 14.35 21.27
C GLU A 1 35.07 15.37 21.69
N ASN A 2 33.76 15.09 21.63
CA ASN A 2 32.72 16.08 22.03
C ASN A 2 32.91 16.67 23.44
N TYR A 3 33.30 15.84 24.42
CA TYR A 3 33.62 16.31 25.77
C TYR A 3 34.84 17.26 25.78
N ALA A 4 35.85 16.95 24.98
CA ALA A 4 37.04 17.78 24.82
C ALA A 4 36.71 19.14 24.18
N ILE A 5 35.83 19.17 23.17
CA ILE A 5 35.34 20.42 22.57
C ILE A 5 34.61 21.28 23.62
N LYS A 6 33.72 20.68 24.42
CA LYS A 6 32.96 21.39 25.46
C LYS A 6 33.86 21.96 26.57
N THR A 7 34.95 21.27 26.89
CA THR A 7 35.83 21.62 28.02
C THR A 7 37.07 22.40 27.58
N GLY A 8 37.34 22.52 26.28
CA GLY A 8 38.57 23.11 25.75
C GLY A 8 39.84 22.27 25.98
N ILE A 9 39.72 21.06 26.53
CA ILE A 9 40.87 20.19 26.85
C ILE A 9 41.12 19.22 25.70
N HIS A 10 42.36 19.07 25.27
CA HIS A 10 42.73 18.16 24.18
C HIS A 10 42.19 16.72 24.38
N PRO A 11 41.56 16.08 23.36
CA PRO A 11 40.94 14.75 23.48
C PRO A 11 41.86 13.69 24.10
N LYS A 12 43.11 13.60 23.63
CA LYS A 12 44.11 12.66 24.16
C LYS A 12 44.25 12.74 25.69
N LYS A 13 44.39 13.96 26.24
CA LYS A 13 44.52 14.18 27.69
C LYS A 13 43.26 13.76 28.44
N THR A 14 42.08 14.11 27.92
CA THR A 14 40.81 13.73 28.56
C THR A 14 40.59 12.21 28.54
N THR A 15 40.89 11.55 27.42
CA THR A 15 40.75 10.11 27.27
C THR A 15 41.70 9.36 28.19
N GLU A 16 42.97 9.76 28.25
CA GLU A 16 43.96 9.14 29.15
C GLU A 16 43.59 9.29 30.63
N LYS A 17 43.11 10.47 31.04
CA LYS A 17 42.60 10.71 32.40
C LYS A 17 41.39 9.83 32.71
N ASN A 18 40.44 9.73 31.78
CA ASN A 18 39.24 8.91 31.96
C ASN A 18 39.60 7.42 32.05
N ILE A 19 40.49 6.91 31.19
CA ILE A 19 40.96 5.52 31.26
C ILE A 19 41.55 5.21 32.63
N LYS A 20 42.44 6.06 33.16
CA LYS A 20 43.04 5.88 34.49
C LYS A 20 41.98 5.84 35.60
N ASN A 21 40.99 6.73 35.54
CA ASN A 21 39.90 6.79 36.52
C ASN A 21 39.00 5.55 36.46
N TYR A 22 38.59 5.12 35.26
CA TYR A 22 37.76 3.92 35.09
C TYR A 22 38.51 2.66 35.53
N LEU A 23 39.80 2.52 35.21
CA LEU A 23 40.60 1.39 35.69
C LEU A 23 40.69 1.36 37.21
N LYS A 24 40.87 2.52 37.86
CA LYS A 24 40.85 2.61 39.33
C LYS A 24 39.49 2.16 39.89
N GLN A 25 38.39 2.66 39.33
CA GLN A 25 37.03 2.30 39.78
C GLN A 25 36.74 0.80 39.58
N MET A 26 37.08 0.24 38.42
CA MET A 26 36.89 -1.18 38.14
C MET A 26 37.69 -2.07 39.11
N LYS A 27 38.94 -1.70 39.42
CA LYS A 27 39.76 -2.40 40.42
C LYS A 27 39.17 -2.28 41.83
N MET A 28 38.65 -1.10 42.20
CA MET A 28 37.99 -0.91 43.50
C MET A 28 36.70 -1.74 43.63
N LEU A 29 35.99 -1.97 42.53
CA LEU A 29 34.80 -2.84 42.49
C LEU A 29 35.16 -4.33 42.49
N GLY A 30 36.45 -4.70 42.47
CA GLY A 30 36.90 -6.10 42.43
C GLY A 30 36.65 -6.80 41.10
N LEU A 31 36.45 -6.05 40.01
CA LEU A 31 36.24 -6.63 38.68
C LEU A 31 37.54 -7.24 38.16
N SER A 32 37.54 -8.55 37.96
CA SER A 32 38.72 -9.31 37.52
C SER A 32 38.78 -9.39 36.00
N TYR A 33 39.37 -8.36 35.37
CA TYR A 33 39.68 -8.36 33.94
C TYR A 33 41.14 -8.72 33.70
N ASP A 34 41.43 -9.22 32.50
CA ASP A 34 42.81 -9.33 32.00
C ASP A 34 43.33 -7.94 31.61
N TYR A 35 44.06 -7.32 32.54
CA TYR A 35 44.60 -5.97 32.35
C TYR A 35 45.88 -5.93 31.50
N ASP A 36 46.45 -7.08 31.14
CA ASP A 36 47.61 -7.14 30.24
C ASP A 36 47.17 -6.99 28.77
N HIS A 37 45.91 -7.30 28.47
CA HIS A 37 45.33 -7.21 27.13
C HIS A 37 44.45 -5.95 26.91
N ILE A 38 44.82 -4.83 27.53
CA ILE A 38 44.07 -3.56 27.35
C ILE A 38 44.30 -2.99 25.94
N VAL A 39 43.21 -2.83 25.21
CA VAL A 39 43.20 -2.21 23.89
C VAL A 39 42.75 -0.75 23.97
N LYS A 40 43.48 0.15 23.29
CA LYS A 40 43.12 1.56 23.13
C LYS A 40 42.92 1.87 21.66
N THR A 41 41.67 2.05 21.24
CA THR A 41 41.32 2.23 19.83
C THR A 41 41.89 3.51 19.20
N SER A 42 42.24 4.51 20.01
CA SER A 42 42.89 5.75 19.57
C SER A 42 44.42 5.66 19.45
N ASP A 43 45.02 4.54 19.86
CA ASP A 43 46.48 4.34 19.82
C ASP A 43 46.94 3.93 18.40
N PRO A 44 48.04 4.49 17.85
CA PRO A 44 48.60 4.07 16.57
C PRO A 44 48.89 2.57 16.46
N SER A 45 49.27 1.94 17.57
CA SER A 45 49.50 0.50 17.63
C SER A 45 48.24 -0.32 17.33
N TYR A 46 47.05 0.24 17.57
CA TYR A 46 45.77 -0.38 17.26
C TYR A 46 45.24 0.06 15.88
N TYR A 47 45.09 1.37 15.65
CA TYR A 47 44.37 1.82 14.46
C TYR A 47 45.12 1.56 13.15
N LYS A 48 46.43 1.28 13.18
CA LYS A 48 47.17 0.79 12.00
C LYS A 48 46.51 -0.45 11.38
N TRP A 49 45.90 -1.31 12.21
CA TRP A 49 45.21 -2.51 11.74
C TRP A 49 43.86 -2.19 11.11
N THR A 50 43.15 -1.15 11.57
CA THR A 50 41.92 -0.71 10.90
C THR A 50 42.23 -0.06 9.56
N GLN A 51 43.33 0.68 9.44
CA GLN A 51 43.83 1.21 8.17
C GLN A 51 44.25 0.09 7.20
N TRP A 52 44.95 -0.92 7.70
CA TRP A 52 45.31 -2.11 6.92
C TRP A 52 44.08 -2.87 6.42
N LEU A 53 43.09 -3.09 7.30
CA LEU A 53 41.84 -3.78 6.96
C LEU A 53 41.05 -3.00 5.91
N PHE A 54 40.99 -1.66 6.02
CA PHE A 54 40.41 -0.83 4.98
C PHE A 54 41.11 -1.02 3.63
N GLY A 55 42.44 -1.06 3.62
CA GLY A 55 43.22 -1.35 2.42
C GLY A 55 42.79 -2.67 1.78
N LYS A 56 42.59 -3.72 2.60
CA LYS A 56 42.08 -5.01 2.12
C LYS A 56 40.66 -4.94 1.57
N PHE A 57 39.76 -4.23 2.24
CA PHE A 57 38.40 -4.04 1.71
C PHE A 57 38.40 -3.23 0.40
N PHE A 58 39.28 -2.25 0.28
CA PHE A 58 39.43 -1.45 -0.93
C PHE A 58 39.96 -2.31 -2.10
N GLU A 59 41.03 -3.07 -1.88
CA GLU A 59 41.59 -4.03 -2.84
C GLU A 59 40.55 -5.03 -3.36
N ASN A 60 39.59 -5.42 -2.51
CA ASN A 60 38.53 -6.39 -2.85
C ASN A 60 37.22 -5.73 -3.35
N GLY A 61 37.22 -4.42 -3.63
CA GLY A 61 36.02 -3.72 -4.12
C GLY A 61 34.83 -3.75 -3.16
N LEU A 62 35.11 -3.84 -1.85
CA LEU A 62 34.15 -3.75 -0.75
C LEU A 62 34.06 -2.33 -0.16
N VAL A 63 34.91 -1.43 -0.64
CA VAL A 63 34.83 0.01 -0.34
C VAL A 63 34.58 0.77 -1.64
N GLU A 64 33.68 1.74 -1.61
CA GLU A 64 33.52 2.69 -2.69
C GLU A 64 33.47 4.14 -2.20
N ARG A 65 33.75 5.07 -3.11
CA ARG A 65 33.56 6.50 -2.87
C ARG A 65 32.36 6.98 -3.66
N LYS A 66 31.32 7.41 -2.95
CA LYS A 66 30.10 7.98 -3.55
C LYS A 66 29.66 9.25 -2.85
N THR A 67 28.80 10.00 -3.51
CA THR A 67 28.05 11.10 -2.89
C THR A 67 26.74 10.52 -2.40
N ASP A 68 26.43 10.71 -1.14
CA ASP A 68 25.17 10.25 -0.55
C ASP A 68 24.61 11.33 0.39
N LYS A 69 23.31 11.27 0.66
CA LYS A 69 22.66 12.14 1.65
C LYS A 69 22.78 11.49 3.02
N ILE A 70 23.34 12.22 3.98
CA ILE A 70 23.42 11.77 5.36
C ILE A 70 22.58 12.66 6.28
N ASN A 71 22.07 12.08 7.35
CA ASN A 71 21.52 12.83 8.47
C ASN A 71 22.63 13.68 9.11
N TRP A 72 22.49 15.00 9.04
CA TRP A 72 23.41 15.96 9.60
C TRP A 72 22.77 16.69 10.77
N CYS A 73 23.46 16.70 11.91
CA CYS A 73 23.03 17.51 13.04
C CYS A 73 23.82 18.83 13.07
N PRO A 74 23.18 20.00 12.87
CA PRO A 74 23.87 21.29 12.81
C PRO A 74 24.49 21.69 14.15
N SER A 75 23.86 21.32 15.27
CA SER A 75 24.35 21.67 16.61
C SER A 75 25.66 20.96 16.98
N CYS A 76 25.81 19.67 16.68
CA CYS A 76 27.09 18.98 16.95
C CYS A 76 27.95 18.75 15.71
N GLN A 77 27.59 19.39 14.59
CA GLN A 77 28.39 19.48 13.38
C GLN A 77 28.96 18.14 12.91
N THR A 78 28.10 17.11 12.84
CA THR A 78 28.52 15.76 12.46
C THR A 78 27.37 14.98 11.85
N GLY A 79 27.72 14.00 11.01
CA GLY A 79 26.79 12.99 10.54
C GLY A 79 26.32 12.11 11.69
N ILE A 80 25.05 11.72 11.67
CA ILE A 80 24.46 10.78 12.63
C ILE A 80 23.78 9.64 11.88
N ALA A 81 23.74 8.45 12.48
CA ALA A 81 23.05 7.31 11.87
C ALA A 81 21.52 7.49 11.94
N ASN A 82 20.76 6.72 11.15
CA ASN A 82 19.29 6.77 11.16
C ASN A 82 18.73 6.49 12.55
N GLU A 83 19.35 5.59 13.31
CA GLU A 83 18.96 5.17 14.66
C GLU A 83 19.16 6.28 15.71
N GLN A 84 19.95 7.32 15.39
CA GLN A 84 20.21 8.46 16.28
C GLN A 84 19.27 9.63 16.01
N VAL A 85 18.38 9.48 15.04
CA VAL A 85 17.28 10.39 14.74
C VAL A 85 16.06 9.89 15.50
N VAL A 86 15.60 10.67 16.48
CA VAL A 86 14.39 10.40 17.26
C VAL A 86 13.44 11.56 16.99
N ASP A 87 12.27 11.26 16.42
CA ASP A 87 11.26 12.26 16.01
C ASP A 87 11.85 13.38 15.13
N GLY A 88 12.65 13.00 14.12
CA GLY A 88 13.34 13.95 13.23
C GLY A 88 14.41 14.83 13.92
N ARG A 89 14.75 14.54 15.18
CA ARG A 89 15.69 15.32 16.00
C ARG A 89 16.85 14.46 16.46
N CYS A 90 17.96 15.11 16.78
CA CYS A 90 19.11 14.44 17.36
C CYS A 90 18.75 13.84 18.73
N GLU A 91 19.03 12.54 18.94
CA GLU A 91 18.81 11.84 20.22
C GLU A 91 19.35 12.60 21.45
N ARG A 92 20.46 13.33 21.29
CA ARG A 92 21.22 13.97 22.37
C ARG A 92 20.89 15.45 22.56
N CYS A 93 21.08 16.26 21.52
CA CYS A 93 20.91 17.72 21.62
C CYS A 93 19.51 18.19 21.22
N LYS A 94 18.65 17.26 20.79
CA LYS A 94 17.26 17.50 20.38
C LYS A 94 17.09 18.50 19.22
N THR A 95 18.18 18.91 18.58
CA THR A 95 18.17 19.78 17.40
C THR A 95 17.60 19.03 16.20
N LYS A 96 16.78 19.72 15.40
CA LYS A 96 16.23 19.19 14.15
C LYS A 96 17.36 18.77 13.21
N ILE A 97 17.21 17.60 12.60
CA ILE A 97 18.18 17.03 11.66
C ILE A 97 17.95 17.59 10.26
N GLN A 98 19.03 17.76 9.52
CA GLN A 98 19.02 18.20 8.12
C GLN A 98 19.62 17.10 7.24
N GLN A 99 19.18 16.99 5.99
CA GLN A 99 19.85 16.16 5.00
C GLN A 99 21.02 16.95 4.39
N LYS A 100 22.21 16.34 4.34
CA LYS A 100 23.39 16.93 3.71
C LYS A 100 24.03 15.95 2.75
N GLU A 101 24.27 16.39 1.52
CA GLU A 101 25.07 15.64 0.56
C GLU A 101 26.54 15.64 0.98
N VAL A 102 27.09 14.44 1.16
CA VAL A 102 28.48 14.24 1.56
C VAL A 102 29.12 13.24 0.62
N LYS A 103 30.24 13.65 0.01
CA LYS A 103 31.13 12.75 -0.71
C LYS A 103 32.00 12.01 0.29
N GLY A 104 31.75 10.73 0.48
CA GLY A 104 32.38 9.90 1.50
C GLY A 104 32.83 8.54 0.99
N TRP A 105 33.52 7.79 1.85
CA TRP A 105 33.79 6.37 1.64
C TRP A 105 32.68 5.53 2.25
N PHE A 106 32.36 4.39 1.66
CA PHE A 106 31.28 3.51 2.09
C PHE A 106 31.73 2.06 2.06
N PHE A 107 31.33 1.26 3.06
CA PHE A 107 31.45 -0.20 3.03
C PHE A 107 30.23 -0.83 2.36
N LYS A 108 30.47 -1.72 1.40
CA LYS A 108 29.44 -2.45 0.66
C LYS A 108 28.83 -3.59 1.47
N ILE A 109 28.25 -3.29 2.63
CA ILE A 109 27.62 -4.30 3.49
C ILE A 109 26.42 -4.96 2.78
N THR A 110 25.78 -4.27 1.84
CA THR A 110 24.68 -4.81 1.04
C THR A 110 25.07 -6.05 0.24
N LYS A 111 26.35 -6.21 -0.14
CA LYS A 111 26.86 -7.45 -0.77
C LYS A 111 26.70 -8.69 0.11
N PHE A 112 26.59 -8.51 1.43
CA PHE A 112 26.48 -9.58 2.41
C PHE A 112 25.06 -9.68 3.01
N ALA A 113 24.07 -8.96 2.47
CA ALA A 113 22.73 -8.88 3.06
C ALA A 113 22.06 -10.25 3.18
N ASP A 114 22.23 -11.13 2.18
CA ASP A 114 21.69 -12.49 2.20
C ASP A 114 22.37 -13.38 3.23
N ASP A 115 23.70 -13.34 3.30
CA ASP A 115 24.48 -14.09 4.29
C ASP A 115 24.11 -13.65 5.70
N LEU A 116 24.01 -12.33 5.93
CA LEU A 116 23.61 -11.76 7.21
C LEU A 116 22.23 -12.24 7.65
N ILE A 117 21.25 -12.36 6.75
CA ILE A 117 19.92 -12.89 7.11
C ILE A 117 19.98 -14.39 7.38
N LYS A 118 20.62 -15.14 6.48
CA LYS A 118 20.69 -16.60 6.54
C LYS A 118 21.44 -17.08 7.79
N ASP A 119 22.50 -16.39 8.17
CA ASP A 119 23.35 -16.78 9.29
C ASP A 119 22.76 -16.41 10.65
N LEU A 120 21.71 -15.57 10.71
CA LEU A 120 20.97 -15.33 11.96
C LEU A 120 20.33 -16.61 12.53
N ASP A 121 20.04 -17.60 11.69
CA ASP A 121 19.50 -18.90 12.12
C ASP A 121 20.57 -19.77 12.81
N LYS A 122 21.86 -19.48 12.58
CA LYS A 122 22.99 -20.23 13.13
C LYS A 122 23.48 -19.72 14.48
N VAL A 123 23.07 -18.52 14.89
CA VAL A 123 23.52 -17.89 16.13
C VAL A 123 22.54 -18.09 17.27
N ASP A 124 23.06 -18.40 18.46
CA ASP A 124 22.29 -18.50 19.70
C ASP A 124 22.03 -17.12 20.31
N TRP A 125 21.19 -16.33 19.63
CA TRP A 125 20.79 -14.98 20.04
C TRP A 125 19.30 -14.93 20.39
N PRO A 126 18.88 -13.98 21.24
CA PRO A 126 17.45 -13.77 21.52
C PRO A 126 16.66 -13.52 20.23
N GLU A 127 15.49 -14.15 20.10
CA GLU A 127 14.64 -14.03 18.90
C GLU A 127 14.21 -12.59 18.62
N ALA A 128 14.03 -11.77 19.66
CA ALA A 128 13.77 -10.34 19.50
C ALA A 128 14.91 -9.62 18.75
N THR A 129 16.17 -9.95 19.06
CA THR A 129 17.35 -9.40 18.39
C THR A 129 17.43 -9.86 16.95
N LYS A 130 17.21 -11.16 16.68
CA LYS A 130 17.18 -11.70 15.31
C LYS A 130 16.08 -11.04 14.48
N LYS A 131 14.87 -10.89 15.04
CA LYS A 131 13.75 -10.21 14.40
C LYS A 131 14.08 -8.75 14.06
N ASN A 132 14.69 -8.01 14.99
CA ASN A 132 15.13 -6.64 14.76
C ASN A 132 16.16 -6.55 13.63
N GLN A 133 17.14 -7.46 13.58
CA GLN A 133 18.12 -7.53 12.50
C GLN A 133 17.47 -7.86 11.15
N ARG A 134 16.58 -8.86 11.08
CA ARG A 134 15.84 -9.18 9.83
C ARG A 134 15.00 -8.00 9.34
N ASN A 135 14.32 -7.30 10.24
CA ASN A 135 13.53 -6.11 9.91
C ASN A 135 14.42 -4.95 9.41
N TRP A 136 15.60 -4.78 10.03
CA TRP A 136 16.57 -3.75 9.66
C TRP A 136 17.19 -4.03 8.29
N ILE A 137 17.56 -5.29 8.00
CA ILE A 137 18.06 -5.67 6.67
C ILE A 137 16.94 -5.53 5.62
N GLY A 138 15.72 -5.93 5.99
CA GLY A 138 14.50 -5.64 5.24
C GLY A 138 14.48 -6.25 3.84
N LYS A 139 14.85 -7.53 3.71
CA LYS A 139 14.81 -8.26 2.44
C LYS A 139 13.37 -8.40 1.93
N SER A 140 13.17 -8.00 0.67
CA SER A 140 11.89 -8.07 -0.03
C SER A 140 12.12 -8.70 -1.41
N VAL A 141 11.42 -9.80 -1.69
CA VAL A 141 11.42 -10.41 -3.02
C VAL A 141 10.19 -9.91 -3.77
N GLY A 142 10.39 -9.44 -5.00
CA GLY A 142 9.33 -8.86 -5.80
C GLY A 142 9.73 -8.77 -7.27
N SER A 143 9.06 -7.88 -8.00
CA SER A 143 9.25 -7.71 -9.44
C SER A 143 9.50 -6.25 -9.78
N LYS A 144 10.39 -6.04 -10.75
CA LYS A 144 10.54 -4.80 -11.49
C LYS A 144 9.66 -4.83 -12.72
N ILE A 145 8.78 -3.85 -12.85
CA ILE A 145 7.80 -3.77 -13.93
C ILE A 145 7.91 -2.40 -14.58
N LYS A 146 7.94 -2.36 -15.91
CA LYS A 146 8.07 -1.11 -16.68
C LYS A 146 6.70 -0.62 -17.15
N PHE A 147 6.41 0.64 -16.85
CA PHE A 147 5.22 1.35 -17.30
C PHE A 147 5.62 2.39 -18.34
N LYS A 148 5.07 2.29 -19.54
CA LYS A 148 5.34 3.25 -20.62
C LYS A 148 4.62 4.56 -20.36
N ILE A 149 5.29 5.69 -20.58
CA ILE A 149 4.64 7.00 -20.54
C ILE A 149 4.01 7.27 -21.91
N GLN A 150 2.73 7.61 -21.92
CA GLN A 150 2.02 7.90 -23.16
C GLN A 150 2.70 9.04 -23.94
N ASN A 151 2.78 8.89 -25.27
CA ASN A 151 3.39 9.86 -26.18
C ASN A 151 4.87 10.18 -25.88
N SER A 152 5.58 9.29 -25.18
CA SER A 152 6.99 9.43 -24.85
C SER A 152 7.75 8.12 -25.08
N LYS A 153 9.06 8.23 -25.28
CA LYS A 153 9.97 7.07 -25.25
C LYS A 153 10.39 6.69 -23.83
N LEU A 154 9.97 7.46 -22.83
CA LEU A 154 10.31 7.24 -21.43
C LEU A 154 9.44 6.16 -20.80
N GLU A 155 10.03 5.45 -19.86
CA GLU A 155 9.38 4.40 -19.07
C GLU A 155 9.66 4.64 -17.59
N VAL A 156 8.69 4.31 -16.75
CA VAL A 156 8.84 4.28 -15.29
C VAL A 156 8.99 2.82 -14.87
N GLU A 157 10.14 2.46 -14.33
CA GLU A 157 10.32 1.15 -13.70
C GLU A 157 9.84 1.22 -12.25
N VAL A 158 8.93 0.35 -11.85
CA VAL A 158 8.43 0.25 -10.47
C VAL A 158 8.90 -1.05 -9.84
N PHE A 159 9.13 -1.04 -8.53
CA PHE A 159 9.33 -2.27 -7.76
C PHE A 159 8.09 -2.58 -6.92
N THR A 160 7.60 -3.82 -6.98
CA THR A 160 6.49 -4.30 -6.15
C THR A 160 6.74 -5.71 -5.63
N THR A 161 6.39 -5.96 -4.37
CA THR A 161 6.33 -7.32 -3.80
C THR A 161 5.00 -8.02 -4.08
N ARG A 162 4.06 -7.30 -4.71
CA ARG A 162 2.72 -7.76 -5.05
C ARG A 162 2.44 -7.60 -6.55
N PRO A 163 3.24 -8.22 -7.44
CA PRO A 163 2.91 -8.22 -8.87
C PRO A 163 1.56 -8.90 -9.16
N ASP A 164 1.05 -9.72 -8.25
CA ASP A 164 -0.31 -10.26 -8.31
C ASP A 164 -1.41 -9.19 -8.33
N THR A 165 -1.15 -7.98 -7.83
CA THR A 165 -2.13 -6.87 -7.78
C THR A 165 -2.01 -5.88 -8.94
N LEU A 166 -1.23 -6.19 -9.97
CA LEU A 166 -0.90 -5.27 -11.08
C LEU A 166 -2.12 -4.80 -11.88
N PHE A 167 -3.14 -5.65 -12.06
CA PHE A 167 -4.38 -5.27 -12.76
C PHE A 167 -5.20 -4.24 -11.97
N GLY A 168 -4.98 -4.16 -10.65
CA GLY A 168 -5.61 -3.22 -9.75
C GLY A 168 -4.92 -1.85 -9.69
N ALA A 169 -3.78 -1.67 -10.37
CA ALA A 169 -3.03 -0.42 -10.31
C ALA A 169 -3.82 0.72 -10.95
N THR A 170 -4.17 1.74 -10.15
CA THR A 170 -4.99 2.87 -10.60
C THR A 170 -4.18 4.15 -10.83
N TYR A 171 -2.96 4.25 -10.27
CA TYR A 171 -2.02 5.35 -10.48
C TYR A 171 -0.58 4.93 -10.18
N LEU A 172 0.39 5.71 -10.67
CA LEU A 172 1.80 5.58 -10.28
C LEU A 172 2.19 6.69 -9.32
N VAL A 173 3.16 6.41 -8.44
CA VAL A 173 3.74 7.40 -7.56
C VAL A 173 5.26 7.38 -7.65
N LEU A 174 5.83 8.53 -7.95
CA LEU A 174 7.27 8.76 -8.00
C LEU A 174 7.74 9.43 -6.70
N ALA A 175 8.92 9.04 -6.22
CA ALA A 175 9.61 9.77 -5.18
C ALA A 175 9.98 11.18 -5.67
N PRO A 176 10.01 12.22 -4.80
CA PRO A 176 10.46 13.57 -5.15
C PRO A 176 11.90 13.63 -5.72
N GLU A 177 12.72 12.62 -5.43
CA GLU A 177 14.09 12.48 -5.93
C GLU A 177 14.21 11.67 -7.22
N HIS A 178 13.12 11.13 -7.77
CA HIS A 178 13.14 10.22 -8.92
C HIS A 178 13.76 10.86 -10.18
N GLU A 179 14.51 10.08 -10.96
CA GLU A 179 15.35 10.59 -12.07
C GLU A 179 14.55 11.36 -13.13
N ILE A 180 13.35 10.88 -13.47
CA ILE A 180 12.43 11.55 -14.41
C ILE A 180 12.12 12.99 -14.00
N LEU A 181 12.11 13.29 -12.69
CA LEU A 181 11.82 14.63 -12.17
C LEU A 181 13.03 15.58 -12.25
N LYS A 182 14.23 15.10 -12.58
CA LYS A 182 15.36 16.00 -12.84
C LYS A 182 15.13 16.82 -14.11
N GLN A 183 14.53 16.23 -15.13
CA GLN A 183 14.20 16.92 -16.38
C GLN A 183 13.19 18.04 -16.11
N VAL A 184 12.18 17.77 -15.27
CA VAL A 184 11.18 18.75 -14.79
C VAL A 184 11.81 19.97 -14.11
N ARG A 185 12.96 19.79 -13.43
CA ARG A 185 13.67 20.90 -12.78
C ARG A 185 14.43 21.79 -13.77
N THR A 186 14.91 21.23 -14.87
CA THR A 186 15.71 21.95 -15.87
C THR A 186 14.88 22.56 -16.98
N ASP A 187 13.93 21.82 -17.58
CA ASP A 187 13.10 22.26 -18.70
C ASP A 187 11.75 21.50 -18.71
N ASN A 188 10.66 22.10 -19.21
CA ASN A 188 9.37 21.40 -19.34
C ASN A 188 9.30 20.44 -20.54
N LEU A 189 10.33 19.61 -20.71
CA LEU A 189 10.48 18.68 -21.84
C LEU A 189 9.44 17.54 -21.85
N LEU A 190 8.73 17.35 -20.73
CA LEU A 190 7.75 16.29 -20.56
C LEU A 190 6.30 16.73 -20.81
N GLY A 191 6.07 18.00 -21.19
CA GLY A 191 4.72 18.51 -21.44
C GLY A 191 3.84 18.57 -20.19
N ILE A 192 4.44 18.74 -19.01
CA ILE A 192 3.71 18.85 -17.74
C ILE A 192 3.05 20.22 -17.67
N ARG A 193 1.75 20.25 -17.43
CA ARG A 193 0.95 21.49 -17.46
C ARG A 193 1.03 22.28 -16.15
N ASN A 194 1.21 21.61 -15.01
CA ASN A 194 1.29 22.22 -13.68
C ASN A 194 2.72 22.26 -13.13
N ILE A 195 3.69 22.66 -13.95
CA ILE A 195 5.12 22.62 -13.64
C ILE A 195 5.50 23.41 -12.37
N ASP A 196 4.86 24.55 -12.13
CA ASP A 196 5.17 25.42 -10.99
C ASP A 196 4.71 24.80 -9.66
N GLU A 197 3.54 24.15 -9.65
CA GLU A 197 3.03 23.39 -8.50
C GLU A 197 3.95 22.21 -8.16
N VAL A 198 4.41 21.49 -9.20
CA VAL A 198 5.36 20.38 -9.03
C VAL A 198 6.69 20.88 -8.47
N LYS A 199 7.25 21.97 -9.01
CA LYS A 199 8.51 22.55 -8.49
C LYS A 199 8.37 23.01 -7.04
N ALA A 200 7.27 23.66 -6.67
CA ALA A 200 7.01 24.08 -5.30
C ALA A 200 6.95 22.88 -4.34
N TYR A 201 6.26 21.80 -4.73
CA TYR A 201 6.18 20.57 -3.93
C TYR A 201 7.55 19.88 -3.79
N LEU A 202 8.35 19.85 -4.86
CA LEU A 202 9.71 19.31 -4.81
C LEU A 202 10.62 20.11 -3.87
N GLU A 203 10.50 21.43 -3.79
CA GLU A 203 11.27 22.23 -2.81
C GLU A 203 10.78 22.03 -1.37
N GLN A 204 9.46 21.90 -1.17
CA GLN A 204 8.89 21.62 0.16
C GLN A 204 9.38 20.28 0.71
N THR A 205 9.43 19.24 -0.12
CA THR A 205 9.77 17.87 0.28
C THR A 205 11.27 17.68 0.54
N LYS A 206 12.16 18.46 -0.11
CA LYS A 206 13.62 18.44 0.16
C LYS A 206 13.99 18.68 1.62
N ASN A 207 13.18 19.44 2.34
CA ASN A 207 13.42 19.80 3.74
C ASN A 207 12.90 18.76 4.73
N LYS A 208 12.17 17.74 4.25
CA LYS A 208 11.67 16.64 5.09
C LYS A 208 12.69 15.50 5.14
N THR A 209 12.88 14.95 6.33
CA THR A 209 13.67 13.72 6.53
C THR A 209 12.86 12.49 6.12
N GLU A 210 13.53 11.37 5.80
CA GLU A 210 12.88 10.09 5.47
C GLU A 210 11.94 9.61 6.59
N MET A 211 12.32 9.80 7.85
CA MET A 211 11.50 9.46 9.01
C MET A 211 10.24 10.32 9.11
N GLU A 212 10.37 11.65 8.95
CA GLU A 212 9.21 12.56 8.89
C GLU A 212 8.25 12.20 7.74
N ARG A 213 8.78 11.70 6.61
CA ARG A 213 7.98 11.25 5.47
C ARG A 213 7.21 9.96 5.76
N LEU A 214 7.83 9.00 6.46
CA LEU A 214 7.20 7.73 6.83
C LEU A 214 6.17 7.87 7.96
N GLU A 215 6.41 8.76 8.92
CA GLU A 215 5.54 8.99 10.08
C GLU A 215 4.39 9.98 9.80
N SER A 216 4.41 10.65 8.64
CA SER A 216 3.36 11.60 8.28
C SER A 216 2.00 10.91 8.17
N LYS A 217 1.08 11.35 9.04
CA LYS A 217 -0.34 10.95 9.02
C LYS A 217 -1.08 11.51 7.83
N GLU A 218 -0.70 12.70 7.37
CA GLU A 218 -1.25 13.31 6.16
C GLU A 218 -0.38 12.89 4.96
N LYS A 219 -1.01 12.24 3.97
CA LYS A 219 -0.36 11.87 2.73
C LYS A 219 -0.47 13.05 1.75
N THR A 220 0.66 13.60 1.34
CA THR A 220 0.69 14.74 0.40
C THR A 220 1.20 14.28 -0.96
N GLY A 221 0.76 14.92 -2.04
CA GLY A 221 1.30 14.67 -3.36
C GLY A 221 0.75 15.62 -4.41
N VAL A 222 1.41 15.64 -5.57
CA VAL A 222 1.01 16.45 -6.72
C VAL A 222 0.91 15.56 -7.96
N LYS A 223 -0.21 15.68 -8.67
CA LYS A 223 -0.42 15.00 -9.96
C LYS A 223 0.45 15.66 -11.03
N LEU A 224 1.12 14.88 -11.87
CA LEU A 224 1.83 15.39 -13.05
C LEU A 224 0.84 15.58 -14.20
N GLU A 225 0.22 16.76 -14.30
CA GLU A 225 -0.80 16.99 -15.32
C GLU A 225 -0.22 16.94 -16.73
N GLY A 226 -0.82 16.12 -17.60
CA GLY A 226 -0.33 15.92 -18.98
C GLY A 226 0.55 14.67 -19.13
N LEU A 227 0.95 14.04 -18.02
CA LEU A 227 1.60 12.73 -18.04
C LEU A 227 0.67 11.63 -17.56
N VAL A 228 0.58 10.56 -18.35
CA VAL A 228 -0.10 9.32 -17.98
C VAL A 228 0.80 8.15 -18.33
N ALA A 229 0.77 7.13 -17.48
CA ALA A 229 1.42 5.86 -17.72
C ALA A 229 0.41 4.84 -18.25
N ILE A 230 0.90 3.86 -19.01
CA ILE A 230 0.10 2.76 -19.53
C ILE A 230 0.39 1.53 -18.65
N ASN A 231 -0.65 0.99 -18.03
CA ASN A 231 -0.53 -0.25 -17.27
C ASN A 231 -0.25 -1.42 -18.22
N PRO A 232 0.89 -2.13 -18.09
CA PRO A 232 1.27 -3.17 -19.04
C PRO A 232 0.39 -4.43 -18.97
N ALA A 233 -0.40 -4.60 -17.89
CA ALA A 233 -1.27 -5.77 -17.73
C ALA A 233 -2.57 -5.68 -18.53
N ASN A 234 -3.17 -4.49 -18.61
CA ASN A 234 -4.50 -4.27 -19.19
C ASN A 234 -4.56 -3.14 -20.22
N GLY A 235 -3.47 -2.40 -20.43
CA GLY A 235 -3.38 -1.29 -21.38
C GLY A 235 -4.09 -0.01 -20.93
N GLU A 236 -4.57 0.06 -19.69
CA GLU A 236 -5.29 1.23 -19.18
C GLU A 236 -4.33 2.40 -18.90
N GLU A 237 -4.80 3.61 -19.18
CA GLU A 237 -4.11 4.84 -18.81
C GLU A 237 -4.31 5.15 -17.32
N ILE A 238 -3.20 5.37 -16.62
CA ILE A 238 -3.18 5.70 -15.20
C ILE A 238 -2.37 7.00 -14.96
N PRO A 239 -2.87 7.92 -14.11
CA PRO A 239 -2.15 9.14 -13.78
C PRO A 239 -0.86 8.87 -13.00
N ILE A 240 0.09 9.79 -13.12
CA ILE A 240 1.36 9.77 -12.37
C ILE A 240 1.34 10.88 -11.32
N PHE A 241 1.68 10.54 -10.08
CA PHE A 241 1.82 11.45 -8.96
C PHE A 241 3.27 11.52 -8.50
N VAL A 242 3.61 12.61 -7.84
CA VAL A 242 4.82 12.72 -7.01
C VAL A 242 4.36 12.84 -5.57
N ALA A 243 4.83 11.97 -4.69
CA ALA A 243 4.45 11.97 -3.28
C ALA A 243 5.62 11.61 -2.38
N ASP A 244 5.67 12.22 -1.20
CA ASP A 244 6.78 12.07 -0.27
C ASP A 244 6.77 10.75 0.50
N TYR A 245 5.67 10.00 0.56
CA TYR A 245 5.68 8.67 1.20
C TYR A 245 6.45 7.60 0.40
N VAL A 246 6.78 7.86 -0.87
CA VAL A 246 7.61 6.97 -1.72
C VAL A 246 9.07 7.36 -1.61
N LEU A 247 9.91 6.43 -1.17
CA LEU A 247 11.33 6.68 -0.92
C LEU A 247 12.17 6.47 -2.18
N GLY A 248 12.96 7.47 -2.57
CA GLY A 248 13.79 7.41 -3.78
C GLY A 248 14.85 6.30 -3.76
N ASP A 249 15.38 6.00 -2.58
CA ASP A 249 16.48 5.03 -2.40
C ASP A 249 15.98 3.59 -2.19
N TYR A 250 14.65 3.36 -2.18
CA TYR A 250 14.07 2.03 -2.02
C TYR A 250 13.45 1.53 -3.34
N GLY A 251 13.85 0.33 -3.76
CA GLY A 251 13.42 -0.24 -5.04
C GLY A 251 13.93 0.58 -6.22
N THR A 252 13.01 1.18 -6.97
CA THR A 252 13.32 2.04 -8.12
C THR A 252 13.03 3.52 -7.85
N GLY A 253 12.58 3.86 -6.63
CA GLY A 253 12.06 5.19 -6.32
C GLY A 253 10.68 5.48 -6.94
N ALA A 254 10.00 4.46 -7.45
CA ALA A 254 8.64 4.55 -7.98
C ALA A 254 7.83 3.30 -7.60
N ILE A 255 6.53 3.47 -7.37
CA ILE A 255 5.59 2.39 -7.07
C ILE A 255 4.38 2.43 -7.99
N MET A 256 3.80 1.26 -8.23
CA MET A 256 2.42 1.15 -8.70
C MET A 256 1.50 1.17 -7.48
N ALA A 257 0.48 2.01 -7.51
CA ALA A 257 -0.43 2.12 -6.38
C ALA A 257 -1.70 1.31 -6.62
N VAL A 258 -2.06 0.46 -5.67
CA VAL A 258 -3.23 -0.42 -5.73
C VAL A 258 -4.10 -0.21 -4.47
N PRO A 259 -4.96 0.82 -4.46
CA PRO A 259 -5.79 1.16 -3.28
C PRO A 259 -6.67 0.03 -2.75
N ALA A 260 -7.05 -0.93 -3.59
CA ALA A 260 -7.82 -2.10 -3.15
C ALA A 260 -7.01 -3.07 -2.28
N HIS A 261 -5.67 -3.00 -2.34
CA HIS A 261 -4.76 -3.99 -1.74
C HIS A 261 -3.54 -3.42 -0.97
N ASP A 262 -3.39 -2.09 -0.88
CA ASP A 262 -2.41 -1.41 -0.01
C ASP A 262 -3.06 -0.23 0.75
N GLU A 263 -2.96 -0.23 2.07
CA GLU A 263 -3.57 0.78 2.95
C GLU A 263 -3.03 2.19 2.67
N ARG A 264 -1.73 2.32 2.38
CA ARG A 264 -1.09 3.63 2.13
C ARG A 264 -1.58 4.22 0.81
N ASP A 265 -1.76 3.36 -0.19
CA ASP A 265 -2.29 3.75 -1.50
C ASP A 265 -3.76 4.17 -1.38
N TYR A 266 -4.54 3.50 -0.53
CA TYR A 266 -5.92 3.87 -0.24
C TYR A 266 -6.03 5.22 0.48
N GLU A 267 -5.22 5.43 1.52
CA GLU A 267 -5.15 6.71 2.24
C GLU A 267 -4.78 7.85 1.30
N PHE A 268 -3.74 7.67 0.48
CA PHE A 268 -3.31 8.67 -0.50
C PHE A 268 -4.41 8.97 -1.53
N ALA A 269 -5.02 7.94 -2.12
CA ALA A 269 -6.08 8.12 -3.11
C ALA A 269 -7.30 8.85 -2.54
N THR A 270 -7.65 8.57 -1.28
CA THR A 270 -8.77 9.23 -0.59
C THR A 270 -8.47 10.71 -0.35
N GLN A 271 -7.25 11.03 0.10
CA GLN A 271 -6.82 12.40 0.33
C GLN A 271 -6.80 13.22 -0.98
N MET A 272 -6.21 12.68 -2.05
CA MET A 272 -6.14 13.36 -3.34
C MET A 272 -7.52 13.61 -3.95
N ASN A 273 -8.46 12.66 -3.79
CA ASN A 273 -9.84 12.86 -4.24
C ASN A 273 -10.55 13.98 -3.45
N ALA A 274 -10.32 14.08 -2.15
CA ALA A 274 -10.90 15.13 -1.31
C ALA A 274 -10.37 16.52 -1.71
N GLU A 275 -9.07 16.66 -1.94
CA GLU A 275 -8.43 17.90 -2.38
C GLU A 275 -8.92 18.36 -3.76
N GLN A 276 -9.07 17.42 -4.70
CA GLN A 276 -9.61 17.73 -6.04
C GLN A 276 -11.07 18.21 -5.97
N THR A 277 -11.89 17.57 -5.14
CA THR A 277 -13.29 17.96 -4.92
C THR A 277 -13.37 19.38 -4.34
N GLN A 278 -12.45 19.75 -3.44
CA GLN A 278 -12.40 21.08 -2.84
C GLN A 278 -11.95 22.15 -3.85
N LYS A 279 -10.99 21.85 -4.73
CA LYS A 279 -10.58 22.75 -5.83
C LYS A 279 -11.71 23.03 -6.84
N ASN A 280 -12.61 22.07 -7.05
CA ASN A 280 -13.69 22.14 -8.05
C ASN A 280 -15.05 22.63 -7.49
N ALA A 281 -15.10 23.07 -6.23
CA ALA A 281 -16.34 23.40 -5.51
C ALA A 281 -17.18 24.51 -6.17
N ASP A 282 -16.57 25.38 -6.97
CA ASP A 282 -17.25 26.53 -7.58
C ASP A 282 -17.75 26.32 -9.02
N THR A 283 -17.48 25.18 -9.67
CA THR A 283 -17.85 24.98 -11.11
C THR A 283 -18.27 23.55 -11.52
N ALA A 284 -18.28 22.55 -10.63
CA ALA A 284 -18.43 21.16 -11.06
C ALA A 284 -19.86 20.71 -11.42
N THR A 285 -20.05 20.30 -12.68
CA THR A 285 -21.24 19.59 -13.18
C THR A 285 -21.26 18.12 -12.75
N ARG A 286 -22.44 17.46 -12.85
CA ARG A 286 -22.66 16.08 -12.41
C ARG A 286 -21.76 15.04 -13.10
N SER A 287 -21.33 15.29 -14.34
CA SER A 287 -20.40 14.43 -15.11
C SER A 287 -18.95 14.55 -14.65
N GLN A 288 -18.54 15.69 -14.07
CA GLN A 288 -17.19 15.86 -13.52
C GLN A 288 -17.01 15.08 -12.21
N ARG A 289 -18.07 14.92 -11.42
CA ARG A 289 -18.08 14.09 -10.18
C ARG A 289 -17.90 12.59 -10.44
N ASP A 290 -18.23 12.09 -11.63
CA ASP A 290 -18.02 10.68 -12.02
C ASP A 290 -16.55 10.40 -12.39
N VAL A 291 -15.77 11.44 -12.74
CA VAL A 291 -14.32 11.34 -13.03
C VAL A 291 -13.48 11.37 -11.73
N GLU A 292 -13.99 12.03 -10.69
CA GLU A 292 -13.32 12.22 -9.38
C GLU A 292 -13.16 10.93 -8.54
N ASN A 293 -13.77 9.80 -8.93
CA ASN A 293 -13.69 8.52 -8.18
C ASN A 293 -12.72 7.47 -8.79
N LYS A 294 -11.97 7.80 -9.85
CA LYS A 294 -11.12 6.81 -10.56
C LYS A 294 -9.90 6.32 -9.78
N LEU A 295 -9.41 7.07 -8.79
CA LEU A 295 -8.22 6.65 -8.02
C LEU A 295 -8.54 5.52 -7.05
N ILE A 296 -9.71 5.56 -6.40
CA ILE A 296 -10.17 4.53 -5.45
C ILE A 296 -11.02 3.44 -6.13
N GLU A 297 -11.02 3.42 -7.47
CA GLU A 297 -11.77 2.43 -8.23
C GLU A 297 -11.19 1.03 -7.97
N ILE A 298 -12.05 0.12 -7.54
CA ILE A 298 -11.68 -1.29 -7.37
C ILE A 298 -11.63 -1.94 -8.75
N ARG A 299 -10.44 -1.97 -9.37
CA ARG A 299 -10.23 -2.61 -10.69
C ARG A 299 -9.92 -4.09 -10.60
N GLN A 300 -9.32 -4.52 -9.49
CA GLN A 300 -8.95 -5.90 -9.21
C GLN A 300 -9.37 -6.28 -7.80
N VAL A 301 -9.64 -7.57 -7.60
CA VAL A 301 -10.08 -8.14 -6.33
C VAL A 301 -9.30 -9.43 -6.10
N ILE A 302 -8.90 -9.68 -4.84
CA ILE A 302 -8.29 -10.94 -4.40
C ILE A 302 -9.23 -11.59 -3.38
N ALA A 303 -9.71 -12.78 -3.72
CA ALA A 303 -10.66 -13.55 -2.91
C ALA A 303 -9.91 -14.49 -1.95
N PRO A 304 -10.18 -14.49 -0.65
CA PRO A 304 -9.47 -15.36 0.29
C PRO A 304 -9.71 -16.87 0.05
N ASN A 305 -10.81 -17.28 -0.61
CA ASN A 305 -11.12 -18.69 -0.89
C ASN A 305 -11.69 -18.92 -2.32
N ILE A 306 -11.33 -20.06 -2.92
CA ILE A 306 -11.74 -20.53 -4.26
C ILE A 306 -13.21 -20.96 -4.34
N ASP A 307 -13.78 -21.44 -3.24
CA ASP A 307 -15.18 -21.86 -3.20
C ASP A 307 -16.13 -20.66 -3.35
N ASP A 308 -15.82 -19.55 -2.68
CA ASP A 308 -16.55 -18.29 -2.79
C ASP A 308 -16.48 -17.72 -4.23
N TYR A 309 -15.35 -17.90 -4.92
CA TYR A 309 -15.19 -17.51 -6.33
C TYR A 309 -16.05 -18.36 -7.27
N ASN A 310 -15.98 -19.68 -7.13
CA ASN A 310 -16.71 -20.61 -7.99
C ASN A 310 -18.22 -20.48 -7.86
N ILE A 311 -18.72 -20.26 -6.63
CA ILE A 311 -20.14 -20.00 -6.37
C ILE A 311 -20.55 -18.66 -6.98
N THR A 312 -19.79 -17.59 -6.71
CA THR A 312 -20.11 -16.26 -7.27
C THR A 312 -20.16 -16.26 -8.80
N LYS A 313 -19.17 -16.88 -9.45
CA LYS A 313 -19.10 -16.96 -10.91
C LYS A 313 -20.30 -17.69 -11.50
N LYS A 314 -20.65 -18.85 -10.94
CA LYS A 314 -21.84 -19.62 -11.37
C LYS A 314 -23.13 -18.80 -11.22
N VAL A 315 -23.26 -18.06 -10.13
CA VAL A 315 -24.44 -17.21 -9.85
C VAL A 315 -24.51 -16.01 -10.81
N LEU A 316 -23.39 -15.33 -11.08
CA LEU A 316 -23.33 -14.22 -12.03
C LEU A 316 -23.66 -14.66 -13.46
N ASP A 317 -23.11 -15.78 -13.92
CA ASP A 317 -23.39 -16.34 -15.25
C ASP A 317 -24.89 -16.63 -15.44
N ILE A 318 -25.54 -17.15 -14.39
CA ILE A 318 -26.98 -17.40 -14.37
C ILE A 318 -27.77 -16.10 -14.39
N LEU A 319 -27.39 -15.10 -13.60
CA LEU A 319 -28.06 -13.80 -13.60
C LEU A 319 -27.94 -13.08 -14.94
N GLU A 320 -26.79 -13.16 -15.62
CA GLU A 320 -26.63 -12.62 -16.97
C GLU A 320 -27.53 -13.34 -17.97
N LYS A 321 -27.60 -14.68 -17.88
CA LYS A 321 -28.52 -15.49 -18.71
C LYS A 321 -29.98 -15.10 -18.47
N ILE A 322 -30.41 -14.98 -17.21
CA ILE A 322 -31.76 -14.54 -16.83
C ILE A 322 -32.03 -13.14 -17.39
N LYS A 323 -31.11 -12.19 -17.21
CA LYS A 323 -31.25 -10.81 -17.71
C LYS A 323 -31.38 -10.75 -19.23
N LYS A 324 -30.55 -11.51 -19.94
CA LYS A 324 -30.57 -11.58 -21.42
C LYS A 324 -31.91 -12.12 -21.93
N GLU A 325 -32.41 -13.20 -21.34
CA GLU A 325 -33.67 -13.83 -21.73
C GLU A 325 -34.89 -12.99 -21.30
N ALA A 326 -34.87 -12.40 -20.10
CA ALA A 326 -35.91 -11.49 -19.62
C ALA A 326 -36.05 -10.25 -20.52
N ASN A 327 -34.93 -9.70 -21.00
CA ASN A 327 -34.94 -8.56 -21.92
C ASN A 327 -35.63 -8.87 -23.26
N LYS A 328 -35.43 -10.09 -23.81
CA LYS A 328 -36.11 -10.51 -25.06
C LYS A 328 -37.63 -10.50 -24.92
N GLU A 329 -38.14 -10.75 -23.72
CA GLU A 329 -39.59 -10.88 -23.45
C GLU A 329 -40.19 -9.67 -22.72
N ASN A 330 -39.40 -8.60 -22.59
CA ASN A 330 -39.74 -7.37 -21.88
C ASN A 330 -40.21 -7.64 -20.45
N ILE A 331 -39.51 -8.54 -19.76
CA ILE A 331 -39.75 -8.91 -18.36
C ILE A 331 -38.90 -8.01 -17.46
N LYS A 332 -39.54 -7.29 -16.53
CA LYS A 332 -38.87 -6.42 -15.56
C LYS A 332 -38.82 -7.08 -14.19
N PHE A 333 -37.61 -7.34 -13.71
CA PHE A 333 -37.31 -7.89 -12.40
C PHE A 333 -36.22 -7.08 -11.70
N TRP A 334 -36.12 -7.22 -10.38
CA TRP A 334 -35.08 -6.62 -9.55
C TRP A 334 -34.39 -7.71 -8.74
N VAL A 335 -33.06 -7.65 -8.68
CA VAL A 335 -32.25 -8.48 -7.78
C VAL A 335 -32.17 -7.78 -6.43
N LEU A 336 -32.39 -8.50 -5.33
CA LEU A 336 -32.31 -8.00 -3.97
C LEU A 336 -30.99 -8.42 -3.28
N GLY A 337 -30.71 -7.78 -2.14
CA GLY A 337 -29.65 -8.22 -1.22
C GLY A 337 -28.22 -7.95 -1.66
N GLY A 338 -27.26 -8.60 -0.97
CA GLY A 338 -25.83 -8.45 -1.25
C GLY A 338 -25.43 -8.99 -2.62
N LEU A 339 -26.22 -9.89 -3.19
CA LEU A 339 -26.06 -10.39 -4.55
C LEU A 339 -26.39 -9.35 -5.63
N ALA A 340 -27.33 -8.43 -5.37
CA ALA A 340 -27.55 -7.27 -6.24
C ALA A 340 -26.31 -6.37 -6.29
N CYS A 341 -25.60 -6.24 -5.17
CA CYS A 341 -24.34 -5.49 -5.12
C CYS A 341 -23.28 -6.17 -5.98
N ALA A 342 -23.09 -7.49 -5.86
CA ALA A 342 -22.18 -8.26 -6.70
C ALA A 342 -22.53 -8.21 -8.20
N PHE A 343 -23.81 -8.34 -8.55
CA PHE A 343 -24.26 -8.34 -9.94
C PHE A 343 -24.12 -6.99 -10.64
N TYR A 344 -24.46 -5.89 -9.96
CA TYR A 344 -24.37 -4.55 -10.54
C TYR A 344 -22.96 -3.94 -10.43
N ALA A 345 -22.13 -4.38 -9.48
CA ALA A 345 -20.75 -3.91 -9.29
C ALA A 345 -19.67 -4.85 -9.85
N LYS A 346 -20.04 -6.04 -10.36
CA LYS A 346 -19.10 -7.09 -10.79
C LYS A 346 -18.10 -7.49 -9.68
N THR A 347 -18.58 -7.60 -8.44
CA THR A 347 -17.77 -7.94 -7.26
C THR A 347 -18.11 -9.31 -6.69
N ILE A 348 -17.25 -9.85 -5.80
CA ILE A 348 -17.51 -11.11 -5.10
C ILE A 348 -18.55 -10.91 -4.01
N TYR A 349 -19.48 -11.85 -3.88
CA TYR A 349 -20.36 -11.99 -2.73
C TYR A 349 -20.26 -13.41 -2.20
N ARG A 350 -20.12 -13.58 -0.89
CA ARG A 350 -20.31 -14.88 -0.26
C ARG A 350 -21.80 -15.19 -0.30
N ALA A 351 -22.23 -15.81 -1.40
CA ALA A 351 -23.60 -16.24 -1.56
C ALA A 351 -23.83 -17.45 -0.63
N HIS A 352 -24.78 -17.33 0.29
CA HIS A 352 -25.62 -18.48 0.56
C HIS A 352 -26.39 -18.75 -0.75
N ASP A 353 -26.63 -20.01 -1.10
CA ASP A 353 -27.09 -20.48 -2.42
C ASP A 353 -28.47 -19.95 -2.89
N ASP A 354 -28.98 -18.87 -2.30
CA ASP A 354 -30.30 -18.28 -2.49
C ASP A 354 -30.21 -16.92 -3.20
N LEU A 355 -31.02 -16.75 -4.24
CA LEU A 355 -31.05 -15.57 -5.10
C LEU A 355 -32.41 -14.87 -5.03
N ASP A 356 -32.49 -13.75 -4.31
CA ASP A 356 -33.75 -13.03 -4.08
C ASP A 356 -34.14 -12.11 -5.25
N LEU A 357 -35.28 -12.36 -5.90
CA LEU A 357 -35.79 -11.58 -7.03
C LEU A 357 -37.20 -11.03 -6.78
N ILE A 358 -37.44 -9.76 -7.12
CA ILE A 358 -38.77 -9.15 -7.12
C ILE A 358 -39.25 -8.94 -8.55
N VAL A 359 -40.55 -9.16 -8.77
CA VAL A 359 -41.26 -8.77 -10.00
C VAL A 359 -42.49 -7.91 -9.71
N LYS A 360 -42.83 -7.02 -10.66
CA LYS A 360 -43.74 -5.88 -10.41
C LYS A 360 -45.20 -6.26 -10.21
N ASN A 361 -45.68 -7.30 -10.89
CA ASN A 361 -47.09 -7.68 -10.90
C ASN A 361 -47.29 -9.14 -11.34
N LYS A 362 -48.50 -9.66 -11.14
CA LYS A 362 -48.88 -11.05 -11.44
C LYS A 362 -48.63 -11.48 -12.90
N LYS A 363 -48.76 -10.55 -13.87
CA LYS A 363 -48.48 -10.83 -15.30
C LYS A 363 -46.99 -11.00 -15.55
N GLN A 364 -46.16 -10.15 -14.96
CA GLN A 364 -44.70 -10.23 -15.02
C GLN A 364 -44.18 -11.47 -14.28
N TYR A 365 -44.77 -11.81 -13.14
CA TYR A 365 -44.47 -13.03 -12.39
C TYR A 365 -44.71 -14.31 -13.19
N ARG A 366 -45.87 -14.44 -13.85
CA ARG A 366 -46.15 -15.61 -14.70
C ARG A 366 -45.15 -15.76 -15.86
N LYS A 367 -44.81 -14.65 -16.51
CA LYS A 367 -43.78 -14.64 -17.57
C LYS A 367 -42.40 -15.05 -17.02
N PHE A 368 -42.06 -14.56 -15.83
CA PHE A 368 -40.79 -14.83 -15.21
C PHE A 368 -40.65 -16.29 -14.72
N ILE A 369 -41.73 -16.90 -14.24
CA ILE A 369 -41.74 -18.35 -13.93
C ILE A 369 -41.51 -19.17 -15.20
N ALA A 370 -42.25 -18.90 -16.26
CA ALA A 370 -42.09 -19.62 -17.53
C ALA A 370 -40.67 -19.46 -18.11
N LEU A 371 -40.05 -18.29 -17.92
CA LEU A 371 -38.66 -18.03 -18.25
C LEU A 371 -37.72 -18.96 -17.48
N LEU A 372 -37.88 -19.05 -16.15
CA LEU A 372 -37.03 -19.85 -15.27
C LEU A 372 -37.13 -21.34 -15.57
N GLU A 373 -38.33 -21.86 -15.76
CA GLU A 373 -38.58 -23.23 -16.19
C GLU A 373 -37.86 -23.52 -17.51
N ARG A 374 -37.94 -22.61 -18.49
CA ARG A 374 -37.26 -22.76 -19.78
C ARG A 374 -35.73 -22.80 -19.68
N ILE A 375 -35.14 -22.04 -18.74
CA ILE A 375 -33.69 -22.03 -18.55
C ILE A 375 -33.20 -23.12 -17.58
N GLY A 376 -34.08 -24.03 -17.15
CA GLY A 376 -33.76 -25.26 -16.41
C GLY A 376 -33.85 -25.14 -14.89
N PHE A 377 -34.72 -24.27 -14.38
CA PHE A 377 -35.05 -24.20 -12.95
C PHE A 377 -36.38 -24.89 -12.67
N GLU A 378 -36.42 -25.67 -11.59
CA GLU A 378 -37.59 -26.40 -11.14
C GLU A 378 -38.12 -25.78 -9.84
N LYS A 379 -39.44 -25.70 -9.71
CA LYS A 379 -40.08 -25.19 -8.49
C LYS A 379 -39.88 -26.19 -7.35
N ILE A 380 -39.25 -25.74 -6.27
CA ILE A 380 -39.01 -26.55 -5.07
C ILE A 380 -40.11 -26.32 -4.03
N LYS A 381 -40.38 -25.06 -3.71
CA LYS A 381 -41.29 -24.71 -2.61
C LYS A 381 -41.92 -23.35 -2.83
N GLU A 382 -43.20 -23.24 -2.50
CA GLU A 382 -43.90 -21.96 -2.39
C GLU A 382 -44.22 -21.71 -0.91
N LYS A 383 -43.84 -20.53 -0.41
CA LYS A 383 -44.08 -20.11 0.96
C LYS A 383 -44.85 -18.79 0.95
N LYS A 384 -46.02 -18.79 1.58
CA LYS A 384 -46.69 -17.55 1.95
C LYS A 384 -45.90 -16.90 3.08
N VAL A 385 -45.26 -15.76 2.80
CA VAL A 385 -44.42 -15.03 3.77
C VAL A 385 -45.25 -14.05 4.58
N SER A 386 -46.25 -13.45 3.94
CA SER A 386 -47.26 -12.61 4.60
C SER A 386 -48.58 -12.65 3.82
N ASP A 387 -49.62 -12.00 4.32
CA ASP A 387 -50.85 -11.77 3.55
C ASP A 387 -50.63 -10.89 2.30
N LYS A 388 -49.45 -10.25 2.20
CA LYS A 388 -49.07 -9.32 1.13
C LYS A 388 -47.95 -9.87 0.22
N SER A 389 -47.38 -11.04 0.51
CA SER A 389 -46.25 -11.59 -0.26
C SER A 389 -46.21 -13.13 -0.31
N ILE A 390 -45.86 -13.64 -1.49
CA ILE A 390 -45.57 -15.05 -1.73
C ILE A 390 -44.13 -15.16 -2.23
N ASN A 391 -43.34 -16.00 -1.58
CA ASN A 391 -42.00 -16.36 -2.00
C ASN A 391 -42.04 -17.75 -2.65
N THR A 392 -41.40 -17.90 -3.80
CA THR A 392 -41.27 -19.21 -4.45
C THR A 392 -39.82 -19.50 -4.75
N ILE A 393 -39.35 -20.62 -4.21
CA ILE A 393 -37.99 -21.11 -4.36
C ILE A 393 -37.93 -22.03 -5.57
N TYR A 394 -37.02 -21.73 -6.48
CA TYR A 394 -36.70 -22.49 -7.67
C TYR A 394 -35.25 -22.98 -7.60
N ARG A 395 -34.96 -24.20 -8.05
CA ARG A 395 -33.59 -24.74 -8.06
C ARG A 395 -33.23 -25.31 -9.42
N ASN A 396 -31.99 -25.14 -9.86
CA ASN A 396 -31.51 -25.77 -11.09
C ASN A 396 -30.67 -27.04 -10.81
N LYS A 397 -30.29 -27.74 -11.89
CA LYS A 397 -29.42 -28.93 -11.84
C LYS A 397 -28.03 -28.74 -11.20
N ASN A 398 -27.59 -27.48 -11.02
CA ASN A 398 -26.33 -27.14 -10.36
C ASN A 398 -26.53 -26.80 -8.88
N ASN A 399 -27.71 -27.10 -8.32
CA ASN A 399 -28.09 -26.87 -6.92
C ASN A 399 -28.16 -25.40 -6.51
N ILE A 400 -28.35 -24.48 -7.46
CA ILE A 400 -28.51 -23.03 -7.19
C ILE A 400 -29.98 -22.72 -7.00
N GLU A 401 -30.32 -22.04 -5.90
CA GLU A 401 -31.67 -21.68 -5.53
C GLU A 401 -31.96 -20.21 -5.84
N ILE A 402 -33.18 -19.94 -6.31
CA ILE A 402 -33.70 -18.61 -6.60
C ILE A 402 -34.99 -18.47 -5.80
N ASP A 403 -35.04 -17.53 -4.85
CA ASP A 403 -36.25 -17.14 -4.18
C ASP A 403 -36.89 -15.93 -4.90
N ILE A 404 -38.13 -16.09 -5.35
CA ILE A 404 -38.87 -15.04 -6.06
C ILE A 404 -40.00 -14.52 -5.19
N GLY A 405 -39.89 -13.27 -4.78
CA GLY A 405 -40.92 -12.55 -4.07
C GLY A 405 -41.94 -11.89 -5.00
N LEU A 406 -43.22 -12.23 -4.84
CA LEU A 406 -44.35 -11.53 -5.44
C LEU A 406 -45.06 -10.67 -4.39
N TYR A 407 -44.97 -9.34 -4.52
CA TYR A 407 -45.74 -8.40 -3.68
C TYR A 407 -47.14 -8.17 -4.27
N LEU A 408 -48.18 -8.50 -3.48
CA LEU A 408 -49.59 -8.37 -3.86
C LEU A 408 -50.12 -6.99 -3.44
N LYS A 409 -50.52 -6.21 -4.45
CA LYS A 409 -50.77 -4.77 -4.41
C LYS A 409 -52.22 -4.43 -4.03
N GLU A 410 -52.73 -4.90 -2.89
CA GLU A 410 -54.15 -4.70 -2.52
C GLU A 410 -54.44 -3.78 -1.32
N PHE A 411 -53.46 -3.10 -0.70
CA PHE A 411 -53.73 -2.15 0.39
C PHE A 411 -52.81 -0.93 0.35
N GLY A 412 -53.22 0.13 -0.37
CA GLY A 412 -52.43 1.34 -0.56
C GLY A 412 -51.95 2.00 0.73
N MET A 413 -50.65 2.29 0.79
CA MET A 413 -50.06 3.28 1.70
C MET A 413 -48.96 4.05 0.96
N ILE A 414 -49.07 5.36 1.04
CA ILE A 414 -48.09 6.38 0.66
C ILE A 414 -47.43 6.83 1.97
N ASP A 415 -46.11 6.68 2.06
CA ASP A 415 -45.14 7.74 2.44
C ASP A 415 -45.30 8.55 3.76
N GLU A 416 -45.58 7.92 4.92
CA GLU A 416 -45.62 8.64 6.22
C GLU A 416 -44.49 8.32 7.23
N ASP A 417 -43.70 7.27 7.05
CA ASP A 417 -42.58 6.95 7.98
C ASP A 417 -41.27 7.71 7.66
N PHE A 418 -41.30 8.73 6.79
CA PHE A 418 -40.10 9.35 6.23
C PHE A 418 -39.56 10.56 7.04
N GLU A 419 -40.36 11.19 7.90
CA GLU A 419 -40.01 12.50 8.52
C GLU A 419 -39.28 12.42 9.87
N GLU A 420 -39.46 11.37 10.69
CA GLU A 420 -38.76 11.25 11.98
C GLU A 420 -37.29 10.79 11.85
N ASP A 421 -36.97 10.01 10.82
CA ASP A 421 -35.62 9.50 10.56
C ASP A 421 -34.66 10.58 10.01
N GLU A 422 -35.19 11.69 9.48
CA GLU A 422 -34.41 12.76 8.86
C GLU A 422 -33.57 13.54 9.89
N LYS A 423 -34.03 13.64 11.14
CA LYS A 423 -33.32 14.34 12.23
C LYS A 423 -32.14 13.55 12.81
N GLU A 424 -32.22 12.23 12.87
CA GLU A 424 -31.12 11.36 13.31
C GLU A 424 -30.08 11.13 12.19
N LEU A 425 -30.49 11.17 10.92
CA LEU A 425 -29.63 11.00 9.75
C LEU A 425 -28.63 12.14 9.51
N ASN A 426 -28.90 13.35 10.01
CA ASN A 426 -27.98 14.49 9.91
C ASN A 426 -26.74 14.38 10.82
N ARG A 427 -26.63 13.31 11.64
CA ARG A 427 -25.49 13.07 12.55
C ARG A 427 -24.37 12.17 12.01
N VAL A 428 -24.55 11.47 10.88
CA VAL A 428 -23.55 10.48 10.39
C VAL A 428 -22.86 10.97 9.12
N LYS A 429 -21.58 11.35 9.25
CA LYS A 429 -20.67 11.67 8.15
C LYS A 429 -19.81 10.45 7.80
N SER A 430 -20.04 9.80 6.65
CA SER A 430 -18.98 9.10 5.90
C SER A 430 -19.44 8.69 4.49
N LEU A 431 -18.47 8.76 3.59
CA LEU A 431 -18.55 8.69 2.13
C LEU A 431 -18.44 7.24 1.63
N VAL A 432 -18.42 7.07 0.30
CA VAL A 432 -18.11 5.82 -0.45
C VAL A 432 -19.29 4.87 -0.68
N VAL A 433 -20.45 5.41 -1.02
CA VAL A 433 -21.25 4.77 -2.08
C VAL A 433 -22.08 5.83 -2.80
N SER A 434 -22.31 5.66 -4.10
CA SER A 434 -23.04 6.66 -4.89
C SER A 434 -24.37 7.04 -4.19
N LYS A 435 -24.78 8.31 -4.24
CA LYS A 435 -26.07 8.76 -3.63
C LYS A 435 -27.27 7.89 -4.06
N LYS A 436 -27.18 7.25 -5.23
CA LYS A 436 -28.16 6.29 -5.77
C LYS A 436 -28.09 4.93 -5.07
N PHE A 437 -26.89 4.45 -4.76
CA PHE A 437 -26.65 3.24 -3.96
C PHE A 437 -27.13 3.44 -2.52
N VAL A 438 -26.79 4.56 -1.87
CA VAL A 438 -27.23 4.86 -0.48
C VAL A 438 -28.77 4.94 -0.39
N LYS A 439 -29.42 5.51 -1.40
CA LYS A 439 -30.90 5.57 -1.48
C LYS A 439 -31.55 4.19 -1.64
N ASN A 440 -30.92 3.28 -2.38
CA ASN A 440 -31.39 1.91 -2.57
C ASN A 440 -31.07 1.00 -1.37
N PHE A 441 -29.95 1.24 -0.69
CA PHE A 441 -29.48 0.51 0.49
C PHE A 441 -30.30 0.86 1.75
N LYS A 442 -30.70 2.13 1.92
CA LYS A 442 -31.58 2.57 3.03
C LYS A 442 -32.95 1.89 3.02
N LYS A 443 -33.56 1.71 1.85
CA LYS A 443 -34.84 0.99 1.70
C LYS A 443 -34.75 -0.47 2.16
N TYR A 444 -33.57 -1.07 1.99
CA TYR A 444 -33.33 -2.49 2.25
C TYR A 444 -33.00 -2.81 3.72
N GLN A 445 -32.33 -1.92 4.45
CA GLN A 445 -31.99 -2.16 5.87
C GLN A 445 -33.14 -1.90 6.85
N LEU A 446 -34.10 -1.03 6.51
CA LEU A 446 -35.27 -0.74 7.35
C LEU A 446 -36.23 -1.92 7.47
N GLU A 447 -36.21 -2.86 6.51
CA GLU A 447 -37.17 -3.97 6.45
C GLU A 447 -36.69 -5.26 7.17
N ASN A 448 -35.41 -5.38 7.58
CA ASN A 448 -34.83 -6.67 7.98
C ASN A 448 -33.90 -6.63 9.23
N ARG A 449 -34.29 -5.94 10.30
CA ARG A 449 -33.59 -6.07 11.59
C ARG A 449 -34.12 -7.26 12.40
N GLY A 450 -33.33 -8.34 12.42
CA GLY A 450 -33.36 -9.33 13.50
C GLY A 450 -33.14 -10.77 13.06
N LYS A 451 -32.09 -11.39 13.64
CA LYS A 451 -31.78 -12.84 13.66
C LYS A 451 -31.00 -13.40 12.45
N ASN A 452 -29.68 -13.29 12.48
CA ASN A 452 -28.80 -14.48 12.50
C ASN A 452 -27.33 -14.13 12.77
N LYS A 453 -26.65 -15.05 13.46
CA LYS A 453 -25.30 -14.91 14.05
C LYS A 453 -24.16 -15.42 13.17
N ASP A 454 -24.42 -15.77 11.91
CA ASP A 454 -23.37 -16.21 10.99
C ASP A 454 -23.00 -15.05 10.07
N ARG A 455 -22.12 -14.19 10.56
CA ARG A 455 -21.63 -13.04 9.79
C ARG A 455 -20.56 -13.51 8.80
N ILE A 456 -20.84 -13.28 7.51
CA ILE A 456 -19.84 -12.98 6.50
C ILE A 456 -18.85 -11.97 7.11
N ASP A 457 -17.55 -12.21 6.95
CA ASP A 457 -16.52 -11.34 7.47
C ASP A 457 -16.66 -9.94 6.82
N TRP A 458 -17.19 -9.01 7.61
CA TRP A 458 -17.46 -7.63 7.22
C TRP A 458 -16.18 -6.83 7.00
N ASP A 459 -14.99 -7.40 7.26
CA ASP A 459 -13.72 -6.73 7.00
C ASP A 459 -13.48 -6.40 5.52
N TYR A 460 -14.15 -7.10 4.58
CA TYR A 460 -14.09 -6.78 3.15
C TYR A 460 -14.84 -5.50 2.75
N LEU A 461 -15.75 -4.99 3.60
CA LEU A 461 -16.62 -3.83 3.32
C LEU A 461 -16.59 -2.76 4.42
N ASN A 462 -15.88 -2.98 5.53
CA ASN A 462 -15.70 -2.02 6.63
C ASN A 462 -14.73 -0.87 6.31
N GLY A 463 -14.42 -0.63 5.03
CA GLY A 463 -13.43 0.37 4.62
C GLY A 463 -11.99 -0.02 4.99
N LYS A 464 -11.72 -1.31 5.23
CA LYS A 464 -10.37 -1.85 5.42
C LYS A 464 -9.90 -2.50 4.13
N VAL A 465 -8.63 -2.27 3.81
CA VAL A 465 -7.99 -2.72 2.57
C VAL A 465 -7.55 -4.18 2.72
N PHE A 466 -7.91 -5.04 1.76
CA PHE A 466 -7.51 -6.45 1.82
C PHE A 466 -6.08 -6.63 1.32
N THR A 467 -5.16 -6.88 2.25
CA THR A 467 -3.73 -7.06 1.98
C THR A 467 -3.30 -8.53 1.88
N GLY A 468 -4.23 -9.48 2.05
CA GLY A 468 -3.94 -10.91 2.03
C GLY A 468 -3.66 -11.48 0.63
N ASN A 469 -3.28 -12.76 0.62
CA ASN A 469 -3.19 -13.59 -0.59
C ASN A 469 -4.53 -14.31 -0.85
N GLY A 470 -4.77 -14.72 -2.09
CA GLY A 470 -6.00 -15.41 -2.44
C GLY A 470 -6.13 -15.71 -3.93
N ILE A 471 -7.35 -15.83 -4.44
CA ILE A 471 -7.68 -16.07 -5.84
C ILE A 471 -7.92 -14.74 -6.56
N LEU A 472 -7.28 -14.57 -7.72
CA LEU A 472 -7.36 -13.35 -8.52
C LEU A 472 -8.68 -13.22 -9.28
N ILE A 473 -9.23 -12.02 -9.29
CA ILE A 473 -10.45 -11.65 -10.02
C ILE A 473 -10.26 -10.29 -10.71
N ASN A 474 -10.87 -10.14 -11.87
CA ASN A 474 -10.67 -9.01 -12.78
C ASN A 474 -9.19 -8.83 -13.16
N SER A 475 -8.47 -9.95 -13.29
CA SER A 475 -7.04 -10.05 -13.60
C SER A 475 -6.79 -10.64 -14.99
N GLY A 476 -7.68 -10.38 -15.95
CA GLY A 476 -7.58 -10.91 -17.32
C GLY A 476 -7.47 -12.43 -17.37
N GLN A 477 -6.41 -12.94 -18.01
CA GLN A 477 -6.15 -14.38 -18.15
C GLN A 477 -5.74 -15.08 -16.84
N PHE A 478 -5.44 -14.31 -15.78
CA PHE A 478 -5.04 -14.83 -14.47
C PHE A 478 -6.23 -14.99 -13.51
N ASN A 479 -7.45 -14.74 -13.98
CA ASN A 479 -8.66 -14.99 -13.20
C ASN A 479 -8.74 -16.44 -12.71
N GLY A 480 -8.96 -16.64 -11.41
CA GLY A 480 -9.00 -17.97 -10.79
C GLY A 480 -7.65 -18.52 -10.34
N MET A 481 -6.54 -17.82 -10.63
CA MET A 481 -5.20 -18.21 -10.18
C MET A 481 -4.94 -17.77 -8.74
N ASN A 482 -4.13 -18.52 -7.98
CA ASN A 482 -3.67 -18.12 -6.66
C ASN A 482 -2.62 -16.99 -6.73
N SER A 483 -2.63 -16.05 -5.78
CA SER A 483 -1.69 -14.93 -5.67
C SER A 483 -0.23 -15.36 -5.81
N GLU A 484 0.22 -16.42 -5.14
CA GLU A 484 1.65 -16.81 -5.18
C GLU A 484 2.08 -17.30 -6.56
N GLU A 485 1.21 -18.03 -7.25
CA GLU A 485 1.45 -18.48 -8.63
C GLU A 485 1.36 -17.30 -9.60
N ALA A 486 0.36 -16.43 -9.40
CA ALA A 486 0.11 -15.26 -10.21
C ALA A 486 1.26 -14.25 -10.16
N LYS A 487 1.97 -14.13 -9.03
CA LYS A 487 3.13 -13.23 -8.92
C LYS A 487 4.16 -13.48 -10.01
N LYS A 488 4.52 -14.75 -10.23
CA LYS A 488 5.49 -15.14 -11.27
C LYS A 488 4.88 -15.02 -12.65
N ALA A 489 3.67 -15.54 -12.85
CA ALA A 489 3.02 -15.58 -14.16
C ALA A 489 2.72 -14.18 -14.72
N ILE A 490 2.27 -13.24 -13.88
CA ILE A 490 2.02 -11.85 -14.27
C ILE A 490 3.34 -11.13 -14.57
N THR A 491 4.38 -11.36 -13.76
CA THR A 491 5.70 -10.75 -13.99
C THR A 491 6.25 -11.16 -15.35
N GLU A 492 6.20 -12.44 -15.69
CA GLU A 492 6.65 -12.95 -17.00
C GLU A 492 5.80 -12.39 -18.15
N PHE A 493 4.48 -12.36 -17.98
CA PHE A 493 3.55 -11.85 -18.98
C PHE A 493 3.80 -10.38 -19.36
N VAL A 494 4.15 -9.54 -18.39
CA VAL A 494 4.45 -8.11 -18.66
C VAL A 494 5.92 -7.85 -18.99
N GLY A 495 6.74 -8.91 -19.13
CA GLY A 495 8.18 -8.80 -19.38
C GLY A 495 8.94 -8.14 -18.22
N GLY A 496 8.44 -8.29 -16.99
CA GLY A 496 9.11 -7.84 -15.77
C GLY A 496 10.22 -8.78 -15.32
N GLU A 497 11.00 -8.33 -14.35
CA GLU A 497 12.13 -9.08 -13.79
C GLU A 497 11.92 -9.34 -12.30
N MET A 498 12.01 -10.60 -11.86
CA MET A 498 12.02 -10.94 -10.44
C MET A 498 13.33 -10.44 -9.82
N THR A 499 13.25 -9.63 -8.78
CA THR A 499 14.43 -9.08 -8.09
C THR A 499 14.26 -9.20 -6.58
N THR A 500 15.40 -9.24 -5.89
CA THR A 500 15.46 -9.06 -4.44
C THR A 500 15.93 -7.64 -4.15
N ASN A 501 15.22 -6.95 -3.26
CA ASN A 501 15.60 -5.64 -2.75
C ASN A 501 15.79 -5.71 -1.24
N TYR A 502 16.60 -4.80 -0.70
CA TYR A 502 16.91 -4.68 0.72
C TYR A 502 16.67 -3.25 1.17
N ARG A 503 16.26 -3.07 2.43
CA ARG A 503 16.26 -1.75 3.08
C ARG A 503 17.66 -1.38 3.58
N LEU A 504 18.52 -2.37 3.79
CA LEU A 504 19.92 -2.20 4.14
C LEU A 504 20.63 -1.30 3.13
N ARG A 505 21.37 -0.30 3.63
CA ARG A 505 22.23 0.57 2.83
C ARG A 505 23.69 0.34 3.17
N ASP A 506 24.55 0.71 2.22
CA ASP A 506 25.99 0.71 2.44
C ASP A 506 26.38 1.64 3.58
N TRP A 507 27.37 1.22 4.37
CA TRP A 507 27.75 1.93 5.58
C TRP A 507 28.69 3.08 5.27
N SER A 508 28.24 4.31 5.53
CA SER A 508 29.07 5.50 5.43
C SER A 508 30.24 5.45 6.43
N ILE A 509 31.45 5.58 5.91
CA ILE A 509 32.68 5.74 6.67
C ILE A 509 32.85 7.23 6.92
N SER A 510 32.10 7.71 7.90
CA SER A 510 32.16 9.09 8.35
C SER A 510 32.36 9.12 9.87
N ARG A 511 32.68 10.31 10.37
CA ARG A 511 32.66 10.55 11.81
C ARG A 511 31.20 10.48 12.27
N GLN A 512 30.77 9.29 12.66
CA GLN A 512 29.49 9.09 13.32
C GLN A 512 29.67 9.13 14.83
N ARG A 513 28.60 9.45 15.55
CA ARG A 513 28.66 9.70 16.99
C ARG A 513 28.69 8.43 17.84
N TYR A 514 28.03 7.37 17.37
CA TYR A 514 27.81 6.15 18.14
C TYR A 514 28.89 5.11 17.80
N TRP A 515 29.06 4.87 16.51
CA TRP A 515 30.14 4.09 15.96
C TRP A 515 31.26 5.06 15.65
N GLY A 516 32.33 5.06 16.45
CA GLY A 516 33.58 5.69 16.01
C GLY A 516 33.88 5.21 14.59
N CYS A 517 34.45 6.07 13.74
CA CYS A 517 34.69 5.73 12.34
C CYS A 517 35.32 4.33 12.25
N PRO A 518 34.67 3.33 11.62
CA PRO A 518 35.09 1.92 11.69
C PRO A 518 36.53 1.72 11.21
N CYS A 519 37.07 2.68 10.45
CA CYS A 519 38.49 2.86 10.21
C CYS A 519 38.90 4.29 10.55
N LEU A 520 39.86 4.48 11.46
CA LEU A 520 40.37 5.81 11.80
C LEU A 520 41.31 6.29 10.68
N PHE A 521 40.80 7.16 9.80
CA PHE A 521 41.63 7.94 8.91
C PHE A 521 42.15 9.17 9.64
N ALA A 522 43.44 9.16 9.99
CA ALA A 522 44.14 10.41 10.24
C ALA A 522 44.16 11.17 8.90
N ARG A 523 43.56 12.37 8.87
CA ARG A 523 43.89 13.34 7.82
C ARG A 523 45.40 13.60 7.97
N ARG A 524 46.19 13.27 6.94
CA ARG A 524 47.51 13.89 6.79
C ARG A 524 47.32 15.39 6.59
#